data_AF-A0A7S6SE32-F1
#
_entry.id   AF-A0A7S6SE32-F1
#
_cell.length_a   1.000
_cell.length_b   1.000
_cell.length_c   1.000
_cell.angle_alpha   90.00
_cell.angle_beta   90.00
_cell.angle_gamma   90.00
#
_symmetry.space_group_name_H-M   'P 1'
#
loop_
_entity.id
_entity.type
_entity.pdbx_description
1 polymer ?
#
loop_
_entity_poly.entity_id
_entity_poly.type
_entity_poly.pdbx_seq_one_letter_code
_entity_poly.pdbx_strand_id
1 'polypeptide(L)'
;MLYKKTFLLLPAVLVIAFAVQACTAPQVVRKTTPPDSRYARFVQTPQMIFKIHYKNGDLFVYDTLYTLTEKKDFYYGYGRRLDLNRQVTAKGKLAAYTDSILLIETNQIMDDGPYTSLMFMTGISVAATIYCWSNPKACFGSCPTFYYDEGGTEHLIAESFSQSILPSLEREDIDAFRGIRPKTRDIRLVMKNESLETHAVKYARILAVPKEGKHIYSTPDGRFLKTEGESLLSGMIHGEECTDLFRYHDQQEYISLTDSADLAVKEELIFTFQRNGMKSPGLVVTHRQSLLTTFLLYQTLAYMGNETGSWLTRLDGMTRSSDPVFKQLGSMIGEMEFFAEDGNGNWIPAGMLDETGPIAQEVKILPLPAAASGDEIRIKVRMTKGFWKLDQLKLADITGEAEPVVISPQLVKNDRKELDITDSFNNPGSYTVTLPGEYISLYFRLPEDFTDYDYFLAAKGYYLEWIRSEWIQEENAAKVMQLIMRPEQYFKDLAPLYKAMEADMEETFRRSKYAAQ
;
A
#
# COMPACT_ATOMS: atom_id res chain seq x y z
N MET A 1 -38.32 26.26 50.20
CA MET A 1 -37.92 25.13 49.33
C MET A 1 -37.77 25.63 47.90
N LEU A 2 -36.62 26.19 47.53
CA LEU A 2 -36.32 26.63 46.16
C LEU A 2 -34.83 27.02 46.06
N TYR A 3 -33.97 26.04 45.77
CA TYR A 3 -32.59 26.25 45.26
C TYR A 3 -32.19 24.92 44.58
N LYS A 4 -32.74 24.63 43.39
CA LYS A 4 -32.18 24.88 42.05
C LYS A 4 -30.75 24.36 41.84
N LYS A 5 -30.73 23.14 41.28
CA LYS A 5 -29.84 22.59 40.26
C LYS A 5 -28.98 23.63 39.52
N THR A 6 -27.73 23.85 39.95
CA THR A 6 -26.75 24.61 39.16
C THR A 6 -25.31 24.17 39.45
N PHE A 7 -24.98 22.88 39.34
CA PHE A 7 -23.57 22.45 39.53
C PHE A 7 -23.06 21.35 38.59
N LEU A 8 -23.83 20.97 37.57
CA LEU A 8 -23.42 19.93 36.59
C LEU A 8 -23.05 20.47 35.21
N LEU A 9 -23.21 21.77 34.96
CA LEU A 9 -22.86 22.38 33.67
C LEU A 9 -21.41 22.91 33.61
N LEU A 10 -20.78 23.20 34.74
CA LEU A 10 -19.41 23.74 34.75
C LEU A 10 -18.34 22.77 34.23
N PRO A 11 -18.32 21.47 34.60
CA PRO A 11 -17.32 20.55 34.06
C PRO A 11 -17.59 20.17 32.61
N ALA A 12 -18.86 20.08 32.18
CA ALA A 12 -19.21 19.82 30.78
C ALA A 12 -18.83 20.99 29.86
N VAL A 13 -19.02 22.24 30.31
CA VAL A 13 -18.61 23.43 29.55
C VAL A 13 -17.09 23.59 29.55
N LEU A 14 -16.37 23.18 30.60
CA LEU A 14 -14.91 23.19 30.62
C LEU A 14 -14.28 22.13 29.70
N VAL A 15 -14.85 20.92 29.63
CA VAL A 15 -14.40 19.88 28.68
C VAL A 15 -14.66 20.29 27.23
N ILE A 16 -15.80 20.95 26.95
CA ILE A 16 -16.10 21.52 25.63
C ILE A 16 -15.16 22.70 25.31
N ALA A 17 -14.85 23.56 26.29
CA ALA A 17 -13.94 24.69 26.09
C ALA A 17 -12.49 24.24 25.84
N PHE A 18 -12.01 23.16 26.47
CA PHE A 18 -10.70 22.57 26.17
C PHE A 18 -10.67 21.84 24.81
N ALA A 19 -11.78 21.23 24.38
CA ALA A 19 -11.88 20.63 23.04
C ALA A 19 -11.89 21.69 21.92
N VAL A 20 -12.45 22.88 22.16
CA VAL A 20 -12.46 24.00 21.20
C VAL A 20 -11.14 24.79 21.22
N GLN A 21 -10.30 24.62 22.25
CA GLN A 21 -8.94 25.17 22.33
C GLN A 21 -7.84 24.17 21.98
N ALA A 22 -8.18 22.98 21.48
CA ALA A 22 -7.22 22.17 20.73
C ALA A 22 -6.71 23.04 19.57
N CYS A 23 -5.49 23.53 19.75
CA CYS A 23 -4.89 24.59 18.98
C CYS A 23 -5.12 24.36 17.48
N THR A 24 -5.64 25.39 16.82
CA THR A 24 -5.44 25.64 15.39
C THR A 24 -3.93 25.80 15.15
N ALA A 25 -3.19 24.70 15.20
CA ALA A 25 -1.86 24.64 14.62
C ALA A 25 -2.05 24.96 13.13
N PRO A 26 -1.26 25.87 12.55
CA PRO A 26 -1.33 26.14 11.12
C PRO A 26 -1.16 24.81 10.37
N GLN A 27 -2.24 24.36 9.74
CA GLN A 27 -2.26 23.12 8.99
C GLN A 27 -1.44 23.31 7.72
N VAL A 28 -0.36 22.54 7.60
CA VAL A 28 0.48 22.56 6.40
C VAL A 28 -0.29 21.89 5.26
N VAL A 29 -0.91 22.69 4.41
CA VAL A 29 -1.55 22.20 3.18
C VAL A 29 -0.48 22.09 2.09
N ARG A 30 -0.15 20.85 1.68
CA ARG A 30 0.73 20.61 0.52
C ARG A 30 -0.12 20.61 -0.75
N LYS A 31 0.17 21.53 -1.67
CA LYS A 31 -0.50 21.64 -2.97
C LYS A 31 0.50 21.42 -4.09
N THR A 32 0.36 20.32 -4.82
CA THR A 32 1.11 20.09 -6.06
C THR A 32 0.40 20.82 -7.19
N THR A 33 1.06 21.82 -7.78
CA THR A 33 0.52 22.54 -8.93
C THR A 33 1.54 22.41 -10.08
N PRO A 34 1.09 22.10 -11.30
CA PRO A 34 1.97 22.14 -12.48
C PRO A 34 2.64 23.51 -12.60
N PRO A 35 3.85 23.60 -13.18
CA PRO A 35 4.54 24.86 -13.43
C PRO A 35 3.82 25.65 -14.54
N ASP A 36 2.64 26.16 -14.24
CA ASP A 36 1.84 26.97 -15.13
C ASP A 36 2.08 28.45 -14.83
N SER A 37 1.95 29.30 -15.84
CA SER A 37 2.44 30.69 -15.92
C SER A 37 1.94 31.68 -14.83
N ARG A 38 1.12 31.24 -13.87
CA ARG A 38 0.55 32.02 -12.76
C ARG A 38 1.50 32.25 -11.58
N TYR A 39 2.62 31.52 -11.48
CA TYR A 39 3.60 31.65 -10.38
C TYR A 39 4.50 32.90 -10.43
N ALA A 40 4.34 33.75 -11.44
CA ALA A 40 5.10 34.99 -11.57
C ALA A 40 4.68 36.11 -10.58
N ARG A 41 3.75 35.86 -9.65
CA ARG A 41 3.25 36.88 -8.71
C ARG A 41 3.26 36.40 -7.26
N PHE A 42 4.39 35.89 -6.78
CA PHE A 42 4.63 35.93 -5.34
C PHE A 42 4.82 37.41 -4.96
N VAL A 43 3.83 38.03 -4.32
CA VAL A 43 4.01 39.32 -3.67
C VAL A 43 4.86 39.05 -2.45
N GLN A 44 6.17 39.26 -2.59
CA GLN A 44 7.12 39.00 -1.52
C GLN A 44 6.80 39.89 -0.31
N THR A 45 6.42 39.28 0.80
CA THR A 45 6.35 39.97 2.09
C THR A 45 7.71 39.85 2.80
N PRO A 46 8.12 40.82 3.64
CA PRO A 46 9.42 40.78 4.34
C PRO A 46 9.65 39.56 5.25
N GLN A 47 8.59 38.79 5.55
CA GLN A 47 8.62 37.62 6.43
C GLN A 47 8.64 36.29 5.65
N MET A 48 8.57 36.36 4.31
CA MET A 48 8.49 35.19 3.45
C MET A 48 9.88 34.64 3.15
N ILE A 49 10.18 33.46 3.68
CA ILE A 49 11.41 32.71 3.43
C ILE A 49 11.10 31.71 2.31
N PHE A 50 11.89 31.76 1.24
CA PHE A 50 11.81 30.77 0.17
C PHE A 50 12.92 29.74 0.31
N LYS A 51 12.54 28.48 0.20
CA LYS A 51 13.42 27.32 0.19
C LYS A 51 13.34 26.70 -1.19
N ILE A 52 14.38 26.84 -2.00
CA ILE A 52 14.46 26.26 -3.34
C ILE A 52 15.30 24.99 -3.26
N HIS A 53 14.66 23.85 -3.45
CA HIS A 53 15.27 22.54 -3.47
C HIS A 53 15.69 22.19 -4.90
N TYR A 54 16.93 21.79 -5.07
CA TYR A 54 17.50 21.41 -6.36
C TYR A 54 17.43 19.90 -6.60
N LYS A 55 17.43 19.51 -7.88
CA LYS A 55 17.51 18.10 -8.31
C LYS A 55 18.77 17.39 -7.81
N ASN A 56 19.86 18.12 -7.57
CA ASN A 56 21.10 17.58 -7.01
C ASN A 56 21.11 17.48 -5.46
N GLY A 57 20.00 17.86 -4.81
CA GLY A 57 19.84 17.83 -3.36
C GLY A 57 20.27 19.09 -2.62
N ASP A 58 20.84 20.08 -3.31
CA ASP A 58 21.14 21.39 -2.71
C ASP A 58 19.86 22.12 -2.30
N LEU A 59 19.99 22.94 -1.27
CA LEU A 59 18.92 23.79 -0.77
C LEU A 59 19.37 25.24 -0.74
N PHE A 60 18.66 26.11 -1.44
CA PHE A 60 18.83 27.55 -1.34
C PHE A 60 17.76 28.10 -0.41
N VAL A 61 18.16 28.69 0.71
CA VAL A 61 17.25 29.39 1.63
C VAL A 61 17.44 30.88 1.43
N TYR A 62 16.44 31.53 0.86
CA TYR A 62 16.41 32.95 0.57
C TYR A 62 15.67 33.71 1.66
N ASP A 63 16.39 34.64 2.30
CA ASP A 63 15.80 35.66 3.19
C ASP A 63 15.14 36.76 2.36
N THR A 64 15.59 36.94 1.12
CA THR A 64 14.95 37.82 0.15
C THR A 64 15.07 37.21 -1.23
N LEU A 65 13.94 36.92 -1.89
CA LEU A 65 13.86 36.32 -3.23
C LEU A 65 13.30 37.32 -4.24
N TYR A 66 14.09 37.68 -5.23
CA TYR A 66 13.65 38.49 -6.36
C TYR A 66 13.24 37.57 -7.53
N THR A 67 12.04 37.80 -8.09
CA THR A 67 11.54 37.07 -9.26
C THR A 67 11.80 37.82 -10.57
N LEU A 68 11.73 37.08 -11.67
CA LEU A 68 12.59 37.18 -12.86
C LEU A 68 12.45 38.39 -13.80
N THR A 69 13.59 38.73 -14.43
CA THR A 69 13.73 39.41 -15.72
C THR A 69 13.03 38.61 -16.83
N GLU A 70 12.65 39.28 -17.93
CA GLU A 70 11.76 38.78 -19.01
C GLU A 70 11.98 37.35 -19.52
N LYS A 71 13.18 36.75 -19.33
CA LYS A 71 13.57 35.43 -19.82
C LYS A 71 13.24 34.23 -18.91
N LYS A 72 12.90 34.44 -17.62
CA LYS A 72 12.49 33.40 -16.65
C LYS A 72 13.51 32.26 -16.34
N ASP A 73 14.81 32.49 -16.52
CA ASP A 73 15.83 31.42 -16.43
C ASP A 73 16.36 31.10 -15.01
N PHE A 74 16.25 32.02 -14.04
CA PHE A 74 16.77 31.85 -12.68
C PHE A 74 16.14 32.78 -11.62
N TYR A 75 15.88 32.31 -10.41
CA TYR A 75 15.61 33.19 -9.27
C TYR A 75 16.91 33.76 -8.70
N TYR A 76 16.90 34.95 -8.12
CA TYR A 76 18.06 35.45 -7.39
C TYR A 76 17.67 36.16 -6.11
N GLY A 77 18.58 36.22 -5.16
CA GLY A 77 18.24 36.73 -3.84
C GLY A 77 19.41 36.68 -2.87
N TYR A 78 19.17 37.15 -1.65
CA TYR A 78 20.12 37.03 -0.55
C TYR A 78 19.73 35.87 0.35
N GLY A 79 20.71 35.06 0.73
CA GLY A 79 20.46 33.91 1.59
C GLY A 79 21.68 33.00 1.72
N ARG A 80 21.40 31.70 1.86
CA ARG A 80 22.41 30.65 2.03
C ARG A 80 22.14 29.46 1.13
N ARG A 81 23.19 28.87 0.58
CA ARG A 81 23.17 27.58 -0.11
C ARG A 81 23.65 26.52 0.88
N LEU A 82 22.88 25.45 0.99
CA LEU A 82 23.24 24.26 1.73
C LEU A 82 23.40 23.11 0.74
N ASP A 83 24.38 22.25 0.99
CA ASP A 83 24.55 21.02 0.22
C ASP A 83 23.53 19.93 0.59
N LEU A 84 23.68 18.76 -0.03
CA LEU A 84 22.89 17.56 0.26
C LEU A 84 22.89 17.19 1.76
N ASN A 85 23.99 17.47 2.48
CA ASN A 85 24.14 17.19 3.92
C ASN A 85 23.70 18.35 4.81
N ARG A 86 23.03 19.36 4.22
CA ARG A 86 22.59 20.59 4.88
C ARG A 86 23.74 21.38 5.51
N GLN A 87 24.96 21.23 4.99
CA GLN A 87 26.09 22.08 5.36
C GLN A 87 26.07 23.35 4.52
N VAL A 88 26.29 24.51 5.16
CA VAL A 88 26.27 25.79 4.45
C VAL A 88 27.53 25.92 3.59
N THR A 89 27.35 25.92 2.27
CA THR A 89 28.44 26.02 1.30
C THR A 89 28.63 27.43 0.74
N ALA A 90 27.58 28.27 0.79
CA ALA A 90 27.66 29.68 0.40
C ALA A 90 26.66 30.56 1.16
N LYS A 91 26.97 31.86 1.28
CA LYS A 91 26.10 32.90 1.83
C LYS A 91 26.17 34.17 0.98
N GLY A 92 25.13 35.00 1.03
CA GLY A 92 25.07 36.29 0.33
C GLY A 92 24.17 36.22 -0.89
N LYS A 93 24.56 36.88 -1.98
CA LYS A 93 23.78 36.93 -3.22
C LYS A 93 23.92 35.60 -3.98
N LEU A 94 22.80 34.90 -4.17
CA LEU A 94 22.73 33.58 -4.79
C LEU A 94 21.75 33.59 -5.96
N ALA A 95 22.05 32.83 -7.01
CA ALA A 95 21.17 32.60 -8.14
C ALA A 95 20.77 31.12 -8.22
N ALA A 96 19.49 30.87 -8.49
CA ALA A 96 18.86 29.58 -8.60
C ALA A 96 18.19 29.41 -9.98
N TYR A 97 18.90 28.80 -10.93
CA TYR A 97 18.41 28.38 -12.26
C TYR A 97 17.21 27.44 -12.22
N THR A 98 16.16 27.78 -12.97
CA THR A 98 14.84 27.15 -12.91
C THR A 98 14.80 25.72 -13.43
N ASP A 99 15.66 25.38 -14.40
CA ASP A 99 15.80 24.04 -14.99
C ASP A 99 16.26 22.95 -13.99
N SER A 100 16.91 23.39 -12.92
CA SER A 100 17.53 22.56 -11.89
C SER A 100 16.70 22.48 -10.61
N ILE A 101 15.61 23.24 -10.53
CA ILE A 101 14.72 23.27 -9.37
C ILE A 101 13.84 22.02 -9.37
N LEU A 102 13.75 21.39 -8.20
CA LEU A 102 12.84 20.29 -7.90
C LEU A 102 11.57 20.80 -7.22
N LEU A 103 11.73 21.64 -6.20
CA LEU A 103 10.64 22.14 -5.35
C LEU A 103 10.95 23.54 -4.85
N ILE A 104 9.92 24.38 -4.70
CA ILE A 104 10.00 25.64 -3.97
C ILE A 104 9.02 25.56 -2.79
N GLU A 105 9.55 25.65 -1.57
CA GLU A 105 8.80 25.75 -0.33
C GLU A 105 8.84 27.20 0.18
N THR A 106 7.77 27.63 0.84
CA THR A 106 7.72 28.90 1.57
C THR A 106 7.16 28.67 2.98
N ASN A 107 7.56 29.51 3.93
CA ASN A 107 7.06 29.49 5.30
C ASN A 107 5.69 30.16 5.47
N GLN A 108 5.11 30.71 4.40
CA GLN A 108 3.73 31.23 4.42
C GLN A 108 2.78 30.26 3.73
N ILE A 109 1.75 29.86 4.46
CA ILE A 109 0.60 29.14 3.90
C ILE A 109 -0.19 30.15 3.07
N MET A 110 -0.30 29.91 1.77
CA MET A 110 -1.11 30.76 0.88
C MET A 110 -2.53 30.18 0.82
N ASP A 111 -3.50 30.93 1.35
CA ASP A 111 -4.92 30.58 1.33
C ASP A 111 -5.51 30.82 -0.07
N ASP A 112 -5.42 29.81 -0.93
CA ASP A 112 -6.16 29.76 -2.20
C ASP A 112 -7.39 28.86 -2.08
N GLY A 113 -8.44 29.29 -1.35
CA GLY A 113 -9.75 28.61 -1.36
C GLY A 113 -9.83 27.28 -0.59
N PRO A 114 -11.02 26.64 -0.52
CA PRO A 114 -11.35 25.69 0.54
C PRO A 114 -10.74 24.31 0.27
N TYR A 115 -9.44 24.15 0.55
CA TYR A 115 -8.78 22.85 0.55
C TYR A 115 -8.88 22.22 1.94
N THR A 116 -9.98 21.49 2.09
CA THR A 116 -10.37 20.60 3.19
C THR A 116 -9.51 19.33 3.31
N SER A 117 -8.25 19.31 2.84
CA SER A 117 -7.42 18.09 2.88
C SER A 117 -6.97 17.72 4.30
N LEU A 118 -6.81 18.71 5.19
CA LEU A 118 -6.66 18.44 6.62
C LEU A 118 -7.93 18.71 7.46
N MET A 119 -8.93 19.46 6.96
CA MET A 119 -10.18 19.68 7.74
C MET A 119 -11.04 18.42 7.89
N PHE A 120 -10.93 17.44 6.99
CA PHE A 120 -11.58 16.14 7.20
C PHE A 120 -10.82 15.24 8.19
N MET A 121 -9.56 15.54 8.53
CA MET A 121 -8.89 14.89 9.67
C MET A 121 -9.45 15.36 11.02
N THR A 122 -9.99 16.58 11.10
CA THR A 122 -10.77 17.03 12.26
C THR A 122 -12.22 16.55 12.24
N GLY A 123 -12.69 16.05 11.09
CA GLY A 123 -13.98 15.40 10.90
C GLY A 123 -13.92 13.87 11.00
N ILE A 124 -12.83 13.30 11.52
CA ILE A 124 -12.85 11.94 12.05
C ILE A 124 -13.99 11.95 13.08
N SER A 125 -14.94 11.01 12.97
CA SER A 125 -15.95 10.88 14.02
C SER A 125 -15.23 10.87 15.36
N VAL A 126 -15.69 11.64 16.35
CA VAL A 126 -15.05 11.68 17.68
C VAL A 126 -14.76 10.26 18.19
N ALA A 127 -15.57 9.27 17.80
CA ALA A 127 -15.34 7.85 18.02
C ALA A 127 -14.07 7.28 17.32
N ALA A 128 -13.87 7.47 16.01
CA ALA A 128 -12.67 6.99 15.32
C ALA A 128 -11.39 7.72 15.78
N THR A 129 -11.47 9.00 16.19
CA THR A 129 -10.30 9.71 16.74
C THR A 129 -9.92 9.15 18.11
N ILE A 130 -10.90 8.93 18.99
CA ILE A 130 -10.66 8.35 20.32
C ILE A 130 -10.09 6.93 20.19
N TYR A 131 -10.65 6.16 19.27
CA TYR A 131 -10.26 4.76 19.09
C TYR A 131 -8.85 4.63 18.46
N CYS A 132 -8.54 5.43 17.44
CA CYS A 132 -7.21 5.48 16.85
C CYS A 132 -6.15 6.13 17.74
N TRP A 133 -6.54 6.93 18.73
CA TRP A 133 -5.61 7.38 19.77
C TRP A 133 -5.17 6.21 20.66
N SER A 134 -6.06 5.27 20.96
CA SER A 134 -5.73 4.12 21.80
C SER A 134 -4.87 3.05 21.09
N ASN A 135 -4.98 2.92 19.77
CA ASN A 135 -4.15 2.02 18.96
C ASN A 135 -3.85 2.60 17.56
N PRO A 136 -2.93 3.58 17.47
CA PRO A 136 -2.70 4.33 16.22
C PRO A 136 -2.12 3.49 15.09
N LYS A 137 -1.49 2.35 15.40
CA LYS A 137 -0.88 1.45 14.41
C LYS A 137 -1.88 0.46 13.82
N ALA A 138 -3.01 0.23 14.48
CA ALA A 138 -4.08 -0.62 13.98
C ALA A 138 -5.08 0.13 13.07
N CYS A 139 -5.00 1.45 12.99
CA CYS A 139 -6.03 2.28 12.36
C CYS A 139 -5.81 2.64 10.89
N PHE A 140 -4.67 2.31 10.30
CA PHE A 140 -4.36 2.76 8.94
C PHE A 140 -3.88 1.58 8.12
N GLY A 141 -4.51 1.39 6.96
CA GLY A 141 -3.93 0.59 5.89
C GLY A 141 -2.86 1.40 5.19
N SER A 142 -2.16 0.74 4.30
CA SER A 142 -1.24 1.38 3.38
C SER A 142 -1.71 1.04 1.96
N CYS A 143 -1.25 1.81 0.98
CA CYS A 143 -1.44 1.60 -0.45
C CYS A 143 -2.82 1.99 -1.02
N PRO A 144 -2.89 2.30 -2.34
CA PRO A 144 -4.16 2.56 -3.00
C PRO A 144 -5.02 1.31 -3.11
N THR A 145 -6.27 1.47 -2.69
CA THR A 145 -7.35 0.53 -2.93
C THR A 145 -8.05 0.87 -4.24
N PHE A 146 -8.36 -0.16 -5.04
CA PHE A 146 -9.13 -0.04 -6.27
C PHE A 146 -10.49 -0.70 -6.12
N TYR A 147 -11.50 -0.01 -6.62
CA TYR A 147 -12.89 -0.46 -6.61
C TYR A 147 -13.44 -0.55 -8.02
N TYR A 148 -14.18 -1.62 -8.32
CA TYR A 148 -15.06 -1.70 -9.48
C TYR A 148 -16.39 -1.01 -9.14
N ASP A 149 -16.75 0.02 -9.90
CA ASP A 149 -18.01 0.74 -9.73
C ASP A 149 -19.11 0.11 -10.59
N GLU A 150 -20.02 -0.61 -9.95
CA GLU A 150 -21.21 -1.17 -10.55
C GLU A 150 -22.43 -0.26 -10.31
N GLY A 151 -22.57 0.77 -11.14
CA GLY A 151 -23.75 1.64 -11.12
C GLY A 151 -23.94 2.42 -9.82
N GLY A 152 -22.84 2.83 -9.18
CA GLY A 152 -22.79 3.54 -7.90
C GLY A 152 -22.44 2.64 -6.71
N THR A 153 -22.37 1.31 -6.90
CA THR A 153 -21.93 0.38 -5.86
C THR A 153 -20.47 0.02 -6.08
N GLU A 154 -19.62 0.34 -5.12
CA GLU A 154 -18.17 0.09 -5.21
C GLU A 154 -17.80 -1.27 -4.61
N HIS A 155 -17.19 -2.12 -5.42
CA HIS A 155 -16.67 -3.42 -5.02
C HIS A 155 -15.14 -3.37 -4.96
N LEU A 156 -14.53 -3.61 -3.80
CA LEU A 156 -13.08 -3.70 -3.67
C LEU A 156 -12.55 -4.84 -4.55
N ILE A 157 -11.60 -4.55 -5.43
CA ILE A 157 -10.98 -5.52 -6.33
C ILE A 157 -9.48 -5.69 -6.13
N ALA A 158 -8.80 -4.69 -5.56
CA ALA A 158 -7.35 -4.73 -5.39
C ALA A 158 -6.86 -3.77 -4.29
N GLU A 159 -5.69 -4.11 -3.75
CA GLU A 159 -4.82 -3.26 -2.93
C GLU A 159 -3.42 -3.30 -3.56
N SER A 160 -3.20 -2.46 -4.56
CA SER A 160 -1.94 -2.46 -5.28
C SER A 160 -0.91 -1.59 -4.56
N PHE A 161 0.37 -1.86 -4.78
CA PHE A 161 1.56 -1.22 -4.21
C PHE A 161 1.96 -1.67 -2.81
N SER A 162 1.38 -2.74 -2.28
CA SER A 162 1.63 -3.29 -0.92
C SER A 162 3.10 -3.23 -0.46
N GLN A 163 4.05 -3.54 -1.34
CA GLN A 163 5.50 -3.53 -1.04
C GLN A 163 6.28 -2.33 -1.61
N SER A 164 5.64 -1.42 -2.33
CA SER A 164 6.29 -0.28 -2.99
C SER A 164 6.29 0.97 -2.10
N ILE A 165 6.85 0.85 -0.90
CA ILE A 165 6.97 1.95 0.10
C ILE A 165 8.06 2.98 -0.27
N LEU A 166 8.77 2.79 -1.37
CA LEU A 166 9.87 3.63 -1.86
C LEU A 166 9.96 3.61 -3.39
N PRO A 167 10.52 4.65 -4.02
CA PRO A 167 10.75 4.68 -5.47
C PRO A 167 11.57 3.49 -5.99
N SER A 168 12.64 3.09 -5.29
CA SER A 168 13.47 1.91 -5.64
C SER A 168 12.73 0.57 -5.51
N LEU A 169 11.60 0.56 -4.80
CA LEU A 169 10.74 -0.62 -4.61
C LEU A 169 9.51 -0.60 -5.52
N GLU A 170 9.42 0.35 -6.45
CA GLU A 170 8.36 0.39 -7.46
C GLU A 170 8.31 -0.92 -8.26
N ARG A 171 7.15 -1.59 -8.23
CA ARG A 171 6.86 -2.76 -9.04
C ARG A 171 5.46 -2.69 -9.64
N GLU A 172 5.23 -3.54 -10.63
CA GLU A 172 3.87 -3.77 -11.14
C GLU A 172 3.24 -4.88 -10.30
N ASP A 173 2.01 -4.64 -9.84
CA ASP A 173 1.16 -5.65 -9.21
C ASP A 173 0.04 -6.05 -10.19
N ILE A 174 -0.33 -7.33 -10.18
CA ILE A 174 -1.37 -7.92 -11.05
C ILE A 174 -2.45 -8.56 -10.19
N ASP A 175 -3.56 -7.85 -10.02
CA ASP A 175 -4.69 -8.23 -9.16
C ASP A 175 -5.88 -8.73 -9.99
N ALA A 176 -6.46 -9.87 -9.64
CA ALA A 176 -7.57 -10.46 -10.40
C ALA A 176 -8.93 -9.84 -10.03
N PHE A 177 -9.80 -9.59 -11.01
CA PHE A 177 -11.18 -9.10 -10.80
C PHE A 177 -12.12 -10.22 -10.32
N ARG A 178 -11.69 -11.02 -9.35
CA ARG A 178 -12.43 -12.22 -8.92
C ARG A 178 -13.81 -11.85 -8.37
N GLY A 179 -14.82 -12.58 -8.83
CA GLY A 179 -16.22 -12.32 -8.47
C GLY A 179 -16.88 -11.18 -9.23
N ILE A 180 -16.15 -10.39 -10.02
CA ILE A 180 -16.70 -9.30 -10.83
C ILE A 180 -16.94 -9.78 -12.25
N ARG A 181 -18.15 -9.55 -12.75
CA ARG A 181 -18.53 -9.81 -14.14
C ARG A 181 -19.05 -8.51 -14.75
N PRO A 182 -18.28 -7.84 -15.62
CA PRO A 182 -18.74 -6.64 -16.29
C PRO A 182 -20.09 -6.88 -16.97
N LYS A 183 -21.07 -6.01 -16.70
CA LYS A 183 -22.39 -6.03 -17.37
C LYS A 183 -22.38 -5.24 -18.69
N THR A 184 -21.42 -4.34 -18.83
CA THR A 184 -21.26 -3.44 -19.97
C THR A 184 -19.80 -3.39 -20.40
N ARG A 185 -19.59 -2.98 -21.65
CA ARG A 185 -18.25 -2.79 -22.21
C ARG A 185 -17.55 -1.56 -21.64
N ASP A 186 -18.32 -0.55 -21.26
CA ASP A 186 -17.81 0.65 -20.60
C ASP A 186 -17.88 0.43 -19.09
N ILE A 187 -16.73 0.50 -18.41
CA ILE A 187 -16.62 0.28 -16.97
C ILE A 187 -15.82 1.39 -16.30
N ARG A 188 -16.01 1.53 -15.00
CA ARG A 188 -15.30 2.50 -14.17
C ARG A 188 -14.62 1.79 -13.01
N LEU A 189 -13.35 2.11 -12.82
CA LEU A 189 -12.62 1.82 -11.59
C LEU A 189 -12.42 3.11 -10.79
N VAL A 190 -12.48 3.02 -9.48
CA VAL A 190 -12.18 4.13 -8.57
C VAL A 190 -10.95 3.76 -7.74
N MET A 191 -9.88 4.53 -7.87
CA MET A 191 -8.68 4.42 -7.04
C MET A 191 -8.78 5.43 -5.90
N LYS A 192 -8.59 4.98 -4.65
CA LYS A 192 -8.70 5.84 -3.47
C LYS A 192 -7.41 5.86 -2.67
N ASN A 193 -7.08 7.04 -2.12
CA ASN A 193 -6.10 7.17 -1.05
C ASN A 193 -6.83 7.27 0.29
N GLU A 194 -7.00 6.12 0.95
CA GLU A 194 -7.71 5.98 2.23
C GLU A 194 -6.77 6.05 3.44
N SER A 195 -5.49 6.38 3.23
CA SER A 195 -4.42 6.21 4.19
C SER A 195 -3.60 7.49 4.35
N LEU A 196 -2.81 7.59 5.42
CA LEU A 196 -1.93 8.75 5.65
C LEU A 196 -0.62 8.61 4.90
N GLU A 197 -0.71 8.69 3.57
CA GLU A 197 0.41 8.46 2.66
C GLU A 197 0.28 9.33 1.39
N THR A 198 1.37 9.49 0.67
CA THR A 198 1.37 10.07 -0.67
C THR A 198 1.52 8.94 -1.68
N HIS A 199 0.59 8.81 -2.64
CA HIS A 199 0.80 7.89 -3.77
C HIS A 199 1.51 8.61 -4.91
N ALA A 200 2.41 7.89 -5.57
CA ALA A 200 2.96 8.24 -6.87
C ALA A 200 2.60 7.12 -7.85
N VAL A 201 1.51 7.32 -8.59
CA VAL A 201 0.94 6.32 -9.50
C VAL A 201 1.50 6.53 -10.90
N LYS A 202 2.13 5.50 -11.45
CA LYS A 202 2.70 5.53 -12.80
C LYS A 202 1.69 5.12 -13.86
N TYR A 203 0.95 4.05 -13.60
CA TYR A 203 -0.20 3.65 -14.40
C TYR A 203 -1.12 2.69 -13.63
N ALA A 204 -2.35 2.60 -14.10
CA ALA A 204 -3.29 1.54 -13.81
C ALA A 204 -3.99 1.15 -15.11
N ARG A 205 -3.95 -0.14 -15.47
CA ARG A 205 -4.45 -0.69 -16.74
C ARG A 205 -5.23 -1.96 -16.49
N ILE A 206 -6.13 -2.30 -17.40
CA ILE A 206 -6.81 -3.59 -17.38
C ILE A 206 -6.08 -4.55 -18.32
N LEU A 207 -5.80 -5.75 -17.83
CA LEU A 207 -5.38 -6.88 -18.64
C LEU A 207 -6.61 -7.76 -18.88
N ALA A 208 -7.10 -7.78 -20.12
CA ALA A 208 -8.19 -8.63 -20.54
C ALA A 208 -7.61 -9.91 -21.14
N VAL A 209 -7.74 -11.04 -20.45
CA VAL A 209 -7.19 -12.31 -20.91
C VAL A 209 -8.30 -13.18 -21.51
N PRO A 210 -8.22 -13.56 -22.79
CA PRO A 210 -9.26 -14.36 -23.45
C PRO A 210 -9.31 -15.76 -22.82
N LYS A 211 -10.50 -16.18 -22.41
CA LYS A 211 -10.66 -17.45 -21.68
C LYS A 211 -11.11 -18.61 -22.57
N GLU A 212 -11.82 -18.36 -23.67
CA GLU A 212 -12.27 -19.41 -24.61
C GLU A 212 -13.01 -20.56 -23.89
N GLY A 213 -13.87 -20.22 -22.93
CA GLY A 213 -14.58 -21.19 -22.08
C GLY A 213 -13.74 -21.89 -20.99
N LYS A 214 -12.49 -21.48 -20.77
CA LYS A 214 -11.61 -21.92 -19.66
C LYS A 214 -11.63 -20.91 -18.51
N HIS A 215 -10.87 -21.22 -17.45
CA HIS A 215 -10.54 -20.26 -16.40
C HIS A 215 -9.10 -19.75 -16.57
N ILE A 216 -8.88 -18.47 -16.32
CA ILE A 216 -7.53 -17.88 -16.32
C ILE A 216 -7.06 -17.64 -14.89
N TYR A 217 -5.81 -17.98 -14.61
CA TYR A 217 -5.11 -17.59 -13.37
C TYR A 217 -3.76 -16.97 -13.71
N SER A 218 -3.33 -15.96 -12.95
CA SER A 218 -1.99 -15.41 -13.07
C SER A 218 -1.01 -16.15 -12.16
N THR A 219 0.22 -16.32 -12.64
CA THR A 219 1.34 -16.82 -11.84
C THR A 219 2.03 -15.64 -11.11
N PRO A 220 2.87 -15.92 -10.09
CA PRO A 220 3.63 -14.87 -9.42
C PRO A 220 4.57 -14.08 -10.34
N ASP A 221 5.08 -14.72 -11.39
CA ASP A 221 5.92 -14.10 -12.43
C ASP A 221 5.14 -13.38 -13.54
N GLY A 222 3.81 -13.26 -13.40
CA GLY A 222 2.96 -12.45 -14.28
C GLY A 222 2.51 -13.13 -15.58
N ARG A 223 2.70 -14.45 -15.73
CA ARG A 223 2.12 -15.22 -16.85
C ARG A 223 0.65 -15.55 -16.57
N PHE A 224 -0.13 -15.77 -17.62
CA PHE A 224 -1.53 -16.18 -17.51
C PHE A 224 -1.73 -17.60 -18.03
N LEU A 225 -2.31 -18.47 -17.20
CA LEU A 225 -2.51 -19.87 -17.52
C LEU A 225 -3.99 -20.18 -17.73
N LYS A 226 -4.31 -20.84 -18.86
CA LYS A 226 -5.62 -21.43 -19.15
C LYS A 226 -5.77 -22.74 -18.40
N THR A 227 -6.86 -22.87 -17.66
CA THR A 227 -7.09 -24.01 -16.78
C THR A 227 -8.47 -24.64 -16.94
N GLU A 228 -8.55 -25.93 -16.66
CA GLU A 228 -9.78 -26.72 -16.64
C GLU A 228 -9.83 -27.72 -15.48
N GLY A 229 -11.04 -28.13 -15.13
CA GLY A 229 -11.26 -29.09 -14.05
C GLY A 229 -10.93 -28.52 -12.68
N GLU A 230 -11.48 -29.15 -11.63
CA GLU A 230 -11.18 -28.83 -10.25
C GLU A 230 -11.05 -30.14 -9.47
N SER A 231 -10.10 -30.18 -8.53
CA SER A 231 -9.91 -31.34 -7.65
C SER A 231 -10.66 -31.17 -6.34
N LEU A 232 -11.02 -32.30 -5.73
CA LEU A 232 -11.48 -32.35 -4.35
C LEU A 232 -10.25 -32.32 -3.44
N LEU A 233 -10.21 -31.30 -2.59
CA LEU A 233 -9.25 -31.19 -1.49
C LEU A 233 -9.65 -32.14 -0.36
N SER A 234 -8.65 -32.68 0.34
CA SER A 234 -8.74 -33.10 1.74
C SER A 234 -7.61 -32.40 2.51
N GLY A 235 -7.94 -31.60 3.51
CA GLY A 235 -6.98 -30.83 4.28
C GLY A 235 -6.87 -31.31 5.72
N MET A 236 -5.65 -31.27 6.29
CA MET A 236 -5.45 -31.43 7.72
C MET A 236 -4.59 -30.31 8.30
N ILE A 237 -5.04 -29.74 9.41
CA ILE A 237 -4.28 -28.77 10.21
C ILE A 237 -4.18 -29.30 11.62
N HIS A 238 -2.95 -29.47 12.11
CA HIS A 238 -2.69 -30.00 13.46
C HIS A 238 -3.41 -31.33 13.79
N GLY A 239 -3.69 -32.15 12.77
CA GLY A 239 -4.40 -33.43 12.91
C GLY A 239 -5.92 -33.34 12.88
N GLU A 240 -6.48 -32.14 12.68
CA GLU A 240 -7.91 -31.91 12.50
C GLU A 240 -8.24 -31.70 11.01
N GLU A 241 -9.40 -32.21 10.60
CA GLU A 241 -9.91 -32.06 9.24
C GLU A 241 -10.34 -30.61 9.01
N CYS A 242 -9.91 -30.01 7.90
CA CYS A 242 -10.16 -28.61 7.59
C CYS A 242 -10.62 -28.37 6.15
N THR A 243 -11.14 -29.40 5.47
CA THR A 243 -11.38 -29.35 4.02
C THR A 243 -12.40 -28.29 3.64
N ASP A 244 -13.49 -28.19 4.42
CA ASP A 244 -14.57 -27.26 4.12
C ASP A 244 -14.13 -25.79 4.22
N LEU A 245 -13.10 -25.49 5.02
CA LEU A 245 -12.54 -24.14 5.18
C LEU A 245 -11.85 -23.62 3.91
N PHE A 246 -11.33 -24.51 3.06
CA PHE A 246 -10.55 -24.12 1.87
C PHE A 246 -11.26 -24.43 0.56
N ARG A 247 -12.52 -24.88 0.61
CA ARG A 247 -13.25 -25.36 -0.55
C ARG A 247 -13.72 -24.23 -1.45
N TYR A 248 -14.14 -23.11 -0.87
CA TYR A 248 -14.78 -22.01 -1.59
C TYR A 248 -13.99 -20.72 -1.45
N HIS A 249 -14.12 -19.84 -2.44
CA HIS A 249 -13.71 -18.44 -2.30
C HIS A 249 -14.89 -17.68 -1.68
N ASP A 250 -15.04 -17.78 -0.36
CA ASP A 250 -16.19 -17.25 0.39
C ASP A 250 -15.80 -16.32 1.56
N GLN A 251 -14.52 -16.00 1.69
CA GLN A 251 -13.95 -15.13 2.74
C GLN A 251 -13.98 -15.76 4.15
N GLN A 252 -14.21 -17.06 4.27
CA GLN A 252 -13.97 -17.82 5.50
C GLN A 252 -12.50 -18.23 5.58
N GLU A 253 -11.69 -17.32 6.09
CA GLU A 253 -10.24 -17.47 6.04
C GLU A 253 -9.67 -18.26 7.23
N TYR A 254 -8.72 -19.15 6.95
CA TYR A 254 -7.79 -19.68 7.94
C TYR A 254 -6.75 -18.63 8.33
N ILE A 255 -6.50 -18.48 9.62
CA ILE A 255 -5.38 -17.72 10.18
C ILE A 255 -4.97 -18.31 11.53
N SER A 256 -3.68 -18.49 11.74
CA SER A 256 -3.10 -18.81 13.07
C SER A 256 -2.94 -17.55 13.90
N LEU A 257 -2.87 -17.69 15.23
CA LEU A 257 -2.33 -16.61 16.05
C LEU A 257 -0.79 -16.60 15.94
N THR A 258 -0.22 -15.40 16.00
CA THR A 258 1.24 -15.21 16.14
C THR A 258 1.75 -15.87 17.43
N ASP A 259 3.01 -16.31 17.38
CA ASP A 259 3.71 -16.80 18.56
C ASP A 259 4.00 -15.64 19.53
N SER A 260 3.78 -15.88 20.82
CA SER A 260 3.92 -14.84 21.85
C SER A 260 5.36 -14.43 22.15
N ALA A 261 6.34 -15.25 21.78
CA ALA A 261 7.75 -15.04 22.08
C ALA A 261 8.56 -14.63 20.85
N ASP A 262 8.13 -14.98 19.63
CA ASP A 262 8.85 -14.65 18.40
C ASP A 262 7.92 -14.56 17.18
N LEU A 263 7.80 -13.36 16.59
CA LEU A 263 6.96 -13.11 15.42
C LEU A 263 7.45 -13.79 14.12
N ALA A 264 8.66 -14.37 14.10
CA ALA A 264 9.20 -15.07 12.94
C ALA A 264 8.92 -16.59 12.93
N VAL A 265 8.23 -17.12 13.94
CA VAL A 265 7.94 -18.56 14.04
C VAL A 265 7.10 -19.02 12.84
N LYS A 266 7.53 -20.11 12.20
CA LYS A 266 6.84 -20.73 11.08
C LYS A 266 5.83 -21.79 11.54
N GLU A 267 4.80 -22.01 10.74
CA GLU A 267 3.93 -23.18 10.78
C GLU A 267 4.00 -23.95 9.47
N GLU A 268 3.61 -25.21 9.52
CA GLU A 268 3.48 -26.08 8.36
C GLU A 268 2.06 -26.67 8.31
N LEU A 269 1.41 -26.53 7.17
CA LEU A 269 0.10 -27.12 6.87
C LEU A 269 0.28 -28.18 5.77
N ILE A 270 -0.46 -29.29 5.85
CA ILE A 270 -0.36 -30.37 4.84
C ILE A 270 -1.75 -30.63 4.25
N PHE A 271 -1.81 -30.57 2.93
CA PHE A 271 -3.01 -30.78 2.14
C PHE A 271 -2.81 -31.96 1.20
N THR A 272 -3.88 -32.71 0.98
CA THR A 272 -3.92 -33.85 0.09
C THR A 272 -4.99 -33.62 -0.97
N PHE A 273 -4.65 -33.77 -2.24
CA PHE A 273 -5.55 -33.54 -3.36
C PHE A 273 -5.65 -34.80 -4.23
N GLN A 274 -6.84 -35.05 -4.76
CA GLN A 274 -7.02 -36.06 -5.80
C GLN A 274 -6.68 -35.46 -7.17
N ARG A 275 -5.72 -36.06 -7.88
CA ARG A 275 -5.26 -35.58 -9.20
C ARG A 275 -6.35 -35.66 -10.26
N ASN A 276 -7.32 -36.58 -10.12
CA ASN A 276 -8.47 -36.72 -11.03
C ASN A 276 -8.09 -36.76 -12.54
N GLY A 277 -6.95 -37.37 -12.89
CA GLY A 277 -6.48 -37.48 -14.26
C GLY A 277 -5.87 -36.21 -14.87
N MET A 278 -5.67 -35.14 -14.08
CA MET A 278 -5.01 -33.90 -14.53
C MET A 278 -3.62 -34.20 -15.10
N LYS A 279 -3.31 -33.66 -16.28
CA LYS A 279 -2.02 -33.90 -16.94
C LYS A 279 -0.93 -33.00 -16.39
N SER A 280 -1.25 -31.73 -16.19
CA SER A 280 -0.34 -30.67 -15.73
C SER A 280 -0.98 -29.88 -14.58
N PRO A 281 -1.05 -30.46 -13.37
CA PRO A 281 -1.72 -29.82 -12.24
C PRO A 281 -1.01 -28.52 -11.82
N GLY A 282 -1.79 -27.49 -11.55
CA GLY A 282 -1.37 -26.28 -10.86
C GLY A 282 -2.18 -26.06 -9.58
N LEU A 283 -1.51 -25.60 -8.53
CA LEU A 283 -2.16 -25.24 -7.27
C LEU A 283 -2.64 -23.79 -7.34
N VAL A 284 -3.96 -23.60 -7.29
CA VAL A 284 -4.60 -22.30 -7.14
C VAL A 284 -4.72 -21.97 -5.66
N VAL A 285 -4.29 -20.78 -5.28
CA VAL A 285 -4.28 -20.28 -3.91
C VAL A 285 -4.98 -18.93 -3.86
N THR A 286 -5.99 -18.82 -3.01
CA THR A 286 -6.60 -17.54 -2.62
C THR A 286 -6.09 -17.16 -1.23
N HIS A 287 -5.44 -16.00 -1.13
CA HIS A 287 -4.78 -15.58 0.10
C HIS A 287 -4.74 -14.06 0.25
N ARG A 288 -4.40 -13.60 1.45
CA ARG A 288 -3.94 -12.24 1.77
C ARG A 288 -3.15 -12.25 3.07
N GLN A 289 -2.73 -11.10 3.56
CA GLN A 289 -2.03 -10.99 4.82
C GLN A 289 -2.90 -10.57 6.00
N SER A 290 -2.38 -10.79 7.20
CA SER A 290 -2.83 -10.11 8.41
C SER A 290 -2.20 -8.73 8.51
N LEU A 291 -2.61 -7.96 9.52
CA LEU A 291 -2.04 -6.64 9.80
C LEU A 291 -0.65 -6.69 10.47
N LEU A 292 -0.04 -7.87 10.58
CA LEU A 292 1.29 -8.03 11.17
C LEU A 292 2.35 -7.22 10.41
N THR A 293 2.34 -7.22 9.07
CA THR A 293 3.27 -6.40 8.27
C THR A 293 3.04 -4.92 8.46
N THR A 294 1.78 -4.48 8.50
CA THR A 294 1.42 -3.10 8.82
C THR A 294 1.99 -2.69 10.19
N PHE A 295 1.81 -3.52 11.22
CA PHE A 295 2.39 -3.26 12.54
C PHE A 295 3.91 -3.15 12.49
N LEU A 296 4.59 -4.11 11.85
CA LEU A 296 6.04 -4.15 11.77
C LEU A 296 6.60 -2.95 11.01
N LEU A 297 5.99 -2.58 9.88
CA LEU A 297 6.32 -1.38 9.11
C LEU A 297 6.17 -0.13 9.98
N TYR A 298 4.99 0.06 10.58
CA TYR A 298 4.68 1.26 11.35
C TYR A 298 5.53 1.38 12.62
N GLN A 299 5.80 0.27 13.31
CA GLN A 299 6.69 0.26 14.47
C GLN A 299 8.13 0.60 14.07
N THR A 300 8.58 0.10 12.92
CA THR A 300 9.90 0.42 12.38
C THR A 300 10.02 1.90 12.01
N LEU A 301 9.01 2.46 11.34
CA LEU A 301 8.94 3.89 11.03
C LEU A 301 8.89 4.75 12.30
N ALA A 302 8.16 4.29 13.33
CA ALA A 302 8.11 4.98 14.62
C ALA A 302 9.48 4.99 15.32
N TYR A 303 10.20 3.88 15.32
CA TYR A 303 11.57 3.85 15.85
C TYR A 303 12.55 4.71 15.03
N MET A 304 12.34 4.88 13.72
CA MET A 304 13.12 5.81 12.91
C MET A 304 12.80 7.28 13.22
N GLY A 305 11.55 7.58 13.60
CA GLY A 305 11.12 8.91 14.04
C GLY A 305 11.46 10.00 13.02
N ASN A 306 12.10 11.08 13.49
CA ASN A 306 12.46 12.22 12.64
C ASN A 306 13.46 11.88 11.52
N GLU A 307 14.24 10.81 11.71
CA GLU A 307 15.27 10.37 10.76
C GLU A 307 14.73 9.41 9.69
N THR A 308 13.41 9.15 9.65
CA THR A 308 12.80 8.24 8.66
C THR A 308 13.25 8.57 7.24
N GLY A 309 13.17 9.85 6.83
CA GLY A 309 13.58 10.26 5.48
C GLY A 309 15.06 9.95 5.19
N SER A 310 15.94 10.16 6.17
CA SER A 310 17.37 9.84 6.08
C SER A 310 17.59 8.33 5.94
N TRP A 311 16.91 7.51 6.74
CA TRP A 311 16.99 6.05 6.68
C TRP A 311 16.49 5.51 5.35
N LEU A 312 15.30 5.91 4.94
CA LEU A 312 14.69 5.48 3.69
C LEU A 312 15.51 5.90 2.46
N THR A 313 16.11 7.09 2.46
CA THR A 313 16.99 7.54 1.36
C THR A 313 18.26 6.68 1.26
N ARG A 314 18.84 6.27 2.39
CA ARG A 314 20.00 5.35 2.40
C ARG A 314 19.62 3.98 1.86
N LEU A 315 18.43 3.51 2.19
CA LEU A 315 17.87 2.25 1.69
C LEU A 315 17.55 2.34 0.18
N ASP A 316 17.04 3.47 -0.30
CA ASP A 316 16.69 3.69 -1.72
C ASP A 316 17.92 3.62 -2.65
N GLY A 317 19.10 3.97 -2.12
CA GLY A 317 20.39 3.81 -2.82
C GLY A 317 20.93 2.37 -2.85
N MET A 318 20.30 1.43 -2.14
CA MET A 318 20.68 0.02 -2.06
C MET A 318 19.69 -0.83 -2.88
N THR A 319 20.18 -1.61 -3.85
CA THR A 319 19.27 -2.46 -4.65
C THR A 319 18.82 -3.67 -3.84
N ARG A 320 17.49 -3.91 -3.77
CA ARG A 320 16.86 -5.03 -3.03
C ARG A 320 17.47 -6.41 -3.32
N SER A 321 18.01 -6.62 -4.52
CA SER A 321 18.61 -7.90 -4.94
C SER A 321 20.06 -8.12 -4.46
N SER A 322 20.76 -7.08 -4.02
CA SER A 322 22.19 -7.16 -3.66
C SER A 322 22.48 -6.93 -2.18
N ASP A 323 21.55 -6.34 -1.42
CA ASP A 323 21.78 -6.04 0.00
C ASP A 323 21.41 -7.23 0.92
N PRO A 324 22.36 -7.76 1.72
CA PRO A 324 22.11 -8.83 2.66
C PRO A 324 21.05 -8.51 3.72
N VAL A 325 20.91 -7.24 4.13
CA VAL A 325 19.94 -6.80 5.14
C VAL A 325 18.52 -6.93 4.62
N PHE A 326 18.25 -6.50 3.39
CA PHE A 326 16.94 -6.64 2.76
C PHE A 326 16.54 -8.10 2.57
N LYS A 327 17.48 -8.95 2.14
CA LYS A 327 17.24 -10.40 2.03
C LYS A 327 16.97 -11.04 3.38
N GLN A 328 17.69 -10.63 4.42
CA GLN A 328 17.52 -11.17 5.76
C GLN A 328 16.20 -10.72 6.40
N LEU A 329 15.78 -9.47 6.20
CA LEU A 329 14.49 -8.98 6.70
C LEU A 329 13.32 -9.60 5.95
N GLY A 330 13.41 -9.67 4.63
CA GLY A 330 12.39 -10.31 3.79
C GLY A 330 12.20 -11.79 4.13
N SER A 331 13.28 -12.52 4.44
CA SER A 331 13.20 -13.94 4.77
C SER A 331 12.63 -14.25 6.17
N MET A 332 12.66 -13.30 7.11
CA MET A 332 12.17 -13.53 8.48
C MET A 332 10.65 -13.63 8.54
N ILE A 333 9.94 -12.62 8.05
CA ILE A 333 8.49 -12.74 7.87
C ILE A 333 8.21 -13.70 6.71
N GLY A 334 9.03 -13.69 5.68
CA GLY A 334 9.11 -14.71 4.65
C GLY A 334 7.90 -14.79 3.72
N GLU A 335 8.15 -15.39 2.58
CA GLU A 335 7.14 -15.78 1.60
C GLU A 335 6.32 -16.96 2.13
N MET A 336 5.17 -17.20 1.51
CA MET A 336 4.44 -18.45 1.70
C MET A 336 5.04 -19.51 0.77
N GLU A 337 5.72 -20.49 1.35
CA GLU A 337 6.47 -21.50 0.60
C GLU A 337 5.64 -22.78 0.41
N PHE A 338 5.63 -23.30 -0.81
CA PHE A 338 4.91 -24.50 -1.17
C PHE A 338 5.88 -25.61 -1.56
N PHE A 339 5.60 -26.82 -1.06
CA PHE A 339 6.35 -28.02 -1.38
C PHE A 339 5.37 -29.11 -1.84
N ALA A 340 5.72 -29.84 -2.87
CA ALA A 340 5.00 -31.05 -3.27
C ALA A 340 5.76 -32.29 -2.80
N GLU A 341 5.05 -33.36 -2.46
CA GLU A 341 5.68 -34.65 -2.18
C GLU A 341 5.99 -35.38 -3.49
N ASP A 342 7.20 -35.93 -3.61
CA ASP A 342 7.58 -36.81 -4.71
C ASP A 342 7.16 -38.26 -4.47
N GLY A 343 7.30 -39.13 -5.48
CA GLY A 343 6.95 -40.55 -5.37
C GLY A 343 7.76 -41.37 -4.35
N ASN A 344 8.81 -40.79 -3.74
CA ASN A 344 9.61 -41.40 -2.68
C ASN A 344 9.26 -40.85 -1.28
N GLY A 345 8.32 -39.92 -1.17
CA GLY A 345 7.96 -39.27 0.09
C GLY A 345 8.83 -38.07 0.46
N ASN A 346 9.62 -37.51 -0.47
CA ASN A 346 10.42 -36.32 -0.22
C ASN A 346 9.65 -35.05 -0.57
N TRP A 347 9.77 -34.02 0.27
CA TRP A 347 9.25 -32.69 -0.03
C TRP A 347 10.18 -31.94 -0.98
N ILE A 348 9.67 -31.57 -2.16
CA ILE A 348 10.37 -30.79 -3.17
C ILE A 348 9.71 -29.41 -3.34
N PRO A 349 10.47 -28.32 -3.58
CA PRO A 349 9.89 -27.00 -3.80
C PRO A 349 8.91 -26.98 -4.98
N ALA A 350 7.75 -26.37 -4.79
CA ALA A 350 6.69 -26.24 -5.78
C ALA A 350 6.36 -24.77 -6.13
N GLY A 351 6.73 -23.82 -5.27
CA GLY A 351 6.55 -22.40 -5.53
C GLY A 351 6.60 -21.57 -4.25
N MET A 352 6.50 -20.26 -4.43
CA MET A 352 6.45 -19.27 -3.36
C MET A 352 5.45 -18.18 -3.76
N LEU A 353 4.72 -17.67 -2.77
CA LEU A 353 3.85 -16.51 -2.92
C LEU A 353 4.36 -15.38 -2.02
N ASP A 354 4.44 -14.20 -2.63
CA ASP A 354 4.91 -12.99 -1.99
C ASP A 354 3.76 -12.20 -1.36
N GLU A 355 4.11 -11.11 -0.68
CA GLU A 355 3.19 -10.25 0.04
C GLU A 355 2.14 -9.59 -0.84
N THR A 356 0.89 -9.84 -0.42
CA THR A 356 -0.33 -9.18 -0.81
C THR A 356 -0.88 -8.50 0.44
N GLY A 357 -1.16 -7.20 0.39
CA GLY A 357 -1.63 -6.43 1.54
C GLY A 357 -2.85 -7.02 2.26
N PRO A 358 -3.19 -6.50 3.44
CA PRO A 358 -4.18 -7.13 4.33
C PRO A 358 -5.65 -6.94 3.90
N ILE A 359 -5.93 -6.11 2.90
CA ILE A 359 -7.28 -5.67 2.56
C ILE A 359 -7.90 -6.58 1.50
N ALA A 360 -7.31 -6.65 0.31
CA ALA A 360 -7.85 -7.40 -0.83
C ALA A 360 -7.29 -8.82 -0.89
N GLN A 361 -8.13 -9.79 -1.28
CA GLN A 361 -7.68 -11.16 -1.55
C GLN A 361 -7.06 -11.26 -2.93
N GLU A 362 -5.93 -11.96 -3.04
CA GLU A 362 -5.28 -12.27 -4.29
C GLU A 362 -5.44 -13.76 -4.62
N VAL A 363 -5.45 -14.06 -5.92
CA VAL A 363 -5.56 -15.43 -6.43
C VAL A 363 -4.45 -15.70 -7.42
N LYS A 364 -3.58 -16.66 -7.10
CA LYS A 364 -2.47 -17.10 -7.95
C LYS A 364 -2.54 -18.58 -8.26
N ILE A 365 -1.88 -18.98 -9.34
CA ILE A 365 -1.61 -20.38 -9.66
C ILE A 365 -0.11 -20.67 -9.61
N LEU A 366 0.24 -21.80 -8.98
CA LEU A 366 1.59 -22.35 -8.93
C LEU A 366 1.62 -23.66 -9.73
N PRO A 367 2.26 -23.71 -10.90
CA PRO A 367 2.47 -24.96 -11.63
C PRO A 367 3.24 -25.97 -10.77
N LEU A 368 2.70 -27.17 -10.60
CA LEU A 368 3.37 -28.17 -9.78
C LEU A 368 4.53 -28.85 -10.54
N PRO A 369 5.62 -29.23 -9.86
CA PRO A 369 6.72 -29.95 -10.48
C PRO A 369 6.27 -31.33 -10.98
N ALA A 370 6.81 -31.79 -12.11
CA ALA A 370 6.46 -33.08 -12.70
C ALA A 370 6.70 -34.30 -11.77
N ALA A 371 7.61 -34.14 -10.80
CA ALA A 371 7.89 -35.15 -9.79
C ALA A 371 6.73 -35.34 -8.77
N ALA A 372 5.83 -34.37 -8.64
CA ALA A 372 4.54 -34.54 -7.97
C ALA A 372 3.67 -35.48 -8.81
N SER A 373 3.80 -36.77 -8.52
CA SER A 373 3.29 -37.88 -9.33
C SER A 373 2.42 -38.81 -8.49
N GLY A 374 1.54 -39.56 -9.16
CA GLY A 374 0.52 -40.38 -8.50
C GLY A 374 -0.88 -39.77 -8.59
N ASP A 375 -1.87 -40.56 -8.17
CA ASP A 375 -3.28 -40.15 -8.13
C ASP A 375 -3.58 -39.22 -6.96
N GLU A 376 -2.75 -39.28 -5.91
CA GLU A 376 -2.81 -38.39 -4.76
C GLU A 376 -1.63 -37.42 -4.79
N ILE A 377 -1.90 -36.12 -4.65
CA ILE A 377 -0.91 -35.06 -4.62
C ILE A 377 -0.90 -34.46 -3.22
N ARG A 378 0.22 -34.56 -2.52
CA ARG A 378 0.40 -33.95 -1.19
C ARG A 378 1.20 -32.67 -1.29
N ILE A 379 0.67 -31.61 -0.71
CA ILE A 379 1.25 -30.27 -0.69
C ILE A 379 1.49 -29.86 0.77
N LYS A 380 2.70 -29.43 1.07
CA LYS A 380 3.04 -28.77 2.32
C LYS A 380 3.18 -27.27 2.09
N VAL A 381 2.50 -26.48 2.92
CA VAL A 381 2.62 -25.03 2.97
C VAL A 381 3.41 -24.66 4.20
N ARG A 382 4.53 -23.95 4.04
CA ARG A 382 5.32 -23.38 5.15
C ARG A 382 5.16 -21.87 5.13
N MET A 383 4.74 -21.30 6.25
CA MET A 383 4.43 -19.88 6.34
C MET A 383 4.63 -19.34 7.75
N THR A 384 4.70 -18.01 7.93
CA THR A 384 4.82 -17.41 9.27
C THR A 384 3.49 -17.42 10.00
N LYS A 385 3.53 -17.82 11.27
CA LYS A 385 2.34 -17.89 12.12
C LYS A 385 1.67 -16.54 12.26
N GLY A 386 0.37 -16.50 11.99
CA GLY A 386 -0.46 -15.31 12.08
C GLY A 386 -0.11 -14.19 11.11
N PHE A 387 0.70 -14.49 10.10
CA PHE A 387 1.01 -13.55 9.03
C PHE A 387 0.08 -13.73 7.83
N TRP A 388 -0.23 -14.97 7.46
CA TRP A 388 -0.99 -15.28 6.25
C TRP A 388 -2.41 -15.70 6.54
N LYS A 389 -3.30 -15.28 5.65
CA LYS A 389 -4.69 -15.70 5.58
C LYS A 389 -4.94 -16.50 4.33
N LEU A 390 -5.54 -17.67 4.48
CA LEU A 390 -5.82 -18.58 3.38
C LEU A 390 -7.32 -18.82 3.28
N ASP A 391 -7.89 -18.70 2.07
CA ASP A 391 -9.33 -18.82 1.85
C ASP A 391 -9.68 -20.01 0.96
N GLN A 392 -8.91 -20.23 -0.11
CA GLN A 392 -9.15 -21.35 -1.02
C GLN A 392 -7.84 -22.00 -1.46
N LEU A 393 -7.85 -23.33 -1.51
CA LEU A 393 -6.81 -24.15 -2.13
C LEU A 393 -7.45 -25.20 -3.04
N LYS A 394 -7.03 -25.25 -4.31
CA LYS A 394 -7.51 -26.27 -5.26
C LYS A 394 -6.47 -26.58 -6.33
N LEU A 395 -6.52 -27.78 -6.91
CA LEU A 395 -5.82 -28.04 -8.16
C LEU A 395 -6.70 -27.73 -9.37
N ALA A 396 -6.06 -27.23 -10.41
CA ALA A 396 -6.63 -27.11 -11.76
C ALA A 396 -5.65 -27.69 -12.79
N ASP A 397 -6.15 -28.25 -13.89
CA ASP A 397 -5.30 -28.73 -14.98
C ASP A 397 -4.87 -27.57 -15.86
N ILE A 398 -3.57 -27.38 -16.04
CA ILE A 398 -3.02 -26.33 -16.91
C ILE A 398 -3.04 -26.84 -18.36
N THR A 399 -3.81 -26.17 -19.20
CA THR A 399 -4.02 -26.54 -20.60
C THR A 399 -3.20 -25.71 -21.58
N GLY A 400 -2.63 -24.59 -21.14
CA GLY A 400 -1.83 -23.69 -21.96
C GLY A 400 -1.65 -22.32 -21.33
N GLU A 401 -0.95 -21.43 -22.03
CA GLU A 401 -0.78 -20.02 -21.66
C GLU A 401 -1.72 -19.13 -22.48
N ALA A 402 -2.00 -17.93 -21.98
CA ALA A 402 -2.79 -16.91 -22.64
C ALA A 402 -2.08 -15.56 -22.58
N GLU A 403 -2.27 -14.74 -23.60
CA GLU A 403 -1.73 -13.38 -23.65
C GLU A 403 -2.84 -12.35 -23.40
N PRO A 404 -2.61 -11.34 -22.55
CA PRO A 404 -3.60 -10.30 -22.28
C PRO A 404 -3.68 -9.28 -23.42
N VAL A 405 -4.89 -8.75 -23.64
CA VAL A 405 -5.08 -7.44 -24.28
C VAL A 405 -4.94 -6.37 -23.21
N VAL A 406 -3.96 -5.48 -23.36
CA VAL A 406 -3.72 -4.37 -22.42
C VAL A 406 -4.64 -3.19 -22.77
N ILE A 407 -5.40 -2.72 -21.79
CA ILE A 407 -6.39 -1.65 -21.94
C ILE A 407 -6.03 -0.51 -21.00
N SER A 408 -5.62 0.63 -21.57
CA SER A 408 -5.43 1.88 -20.84
C SER A 408 -6.77 2.60 -20.62
N PRO A 409 -6.91 3.42 -19.57
CA PRO A 409 -8.11 4.21 -19.36
C PRO A 409 -8.27 5.24 -20.49
N GLN A 410 -9.50 5.38 -20.98
CA GLN A 410 -9.88 6.36 -22.01
C GLN A 410 -10.12 7.76 -21.43
N LEU A 411 -10.45 7.82 -20.14
CA LEU A 411 -10.66 9.04 -19.39
C LEU A 411 -10.22 8.80 -17.95
N VAL A 412 -9.50 9.77 -17.40
CA VAL A 412 -9.06 9.78 -16.01
C VAL A 412 -9.47 11.10 -15.37
N LYS A 413 -10.30 11.03 -14.33
CA LYS A 413 -10.78 12.20 -13.59
C LYS A 413 -10.25 12.20 -12.18
N ASN A 414 -9.63 13.32 -11.77
CA ASN A 414 -9.47 13.63 -10.36
C ASN A 414 -10.78 14.25 -9.89
N ASP A 415 -11.65 13.43 -9.30
CA ASP A 415 -13.03 13.80 -9.01
C ASP A 415 -13.13 14.95 -7.99
N ARG A 416 -12.18 15.04 -7.06
CA ARG A 416 -12.13 16.15 -6.09
C ARG A 416 -11.84 17.49 -6.77
N LYS A 417 -11.02 17.48 -7.83
CA LYS A 417 -10.60 18.68 -8.56
C LYS A 417 -11.42 18.91 -9.83
N GLU A 418 -12.36 18.00 -10.13
CA GLU A 418 -13.09 17.91 -11.40
C GLU A 418 -12.17 18.05 -12.63
N LEU A 419 -10.94 17.53 -12.52
CA LEU A 419 -9.90 17.72 -13.52
C LEU A 419 -9.73 16.46 -14.37
N ASP A 420 -9.79 16.63 -15.69
CA ASP A 420 -9.32 15.61 -16.62
C ASP A 420 -7.79 15.58 -16.61
N ILE A 421 -7.22 14.43 -16.24
CA ILE A 421 -5.78 14.20 -16.14
C ILE A 421 -5.31 13.07 -17.06
N THR A 422 -6.14 12.69 -18.04
CA THR A 422 -5.93 11.51 -18.91
C THR A 422 -4.54 11.51 -19.56
N ASP A 423 -4.14 12.63 -20.18
CA ASP A 423 -2.85 12.73 -20.87
C ASP A 423 -1.67 12.56 -19.91
N SER A 424 -1.74 13.16 -18.72
CA SER A 424 -0.69 13.04 -17.71
C SER A 424 -0.64 11.66 -17.05
N PHE A 425 -1.81 11.02 -16.87
CA PHE A 425 -1.89 9.69 -16.28
C PHE A 425 -1.38 8.61 -17.22
N ASN A 426 -1.67 8.74 -18.52
CA ASN A 426 -1.23 7.78 -19.54
C ASN A 426 0.21 8.04 -20.03
N ASN A 427 0.85 9.14 -19.62
CA ASN A 427 2.23 9.43 -19.98
C ASN A 427 3.21 8.59 -19.14
N PRO A 428 4.00 7.68 -19.77
CA PRO A 428 4.88 6.76 -19.05
C PRO A 428 6.06 7.44 -18.33
N GLY A 429 6.34 8.71 -18.66
CA GLY A 429 7.40 9.50 -18.03
C GLY A 429 6.95 10.31 -16.81
N SER A 430 5.68 10.24 -16.42
CA SER A 430 5.14 11.00 -15.29
C SER A 430 4.48 10.11 -14.24
N TYR A 431 4.34 10.69 -13.04
CA TYR A 431 3.55 10.12 -11.95
C TYR A 431 2.35 11.01 -11.68
N THR A 432 1.20 10.39 -11.47
CA THR A 432 0.04 11.02 -10.89
C THR A 432 0.13 10.92 -9.38
N VAL A 433 0.11 12.07 -8.70
CA VAL A 433 0.21 12.13 -7.24
C VAL A 433 -1.17 12.28 -6.63
N THR A 434 -1.51 11.43 -5.66
CA THR A 434 -2.69 11.57 -4.81
C THR A 434 -2.28 11.77 -3.35
N LEU A 435 -3.05 12.61 -2.67
CA LEU A 435 -2.92 12.87 -1.23
C LEU A 435 -4.05 12.16 -0.46
N PRO A 436 -3.94 12.02 0.88
CA PRO A 436 -4.97 11.40 1.70
C PRO A 436 -6.37 11.99 1.43
N GLY A 437 -7.35 11.11 1.24
CA GLY A 437 -8.74 11.44 0.93
C GLY A 437 -9.01 11.84 -0.52
N GLU A 438 -8.00 11.84 -1.40
CA GLU A 438 -8.24 12.00 -2.84
C GLU A 438 -8.61 10.65 -3.50
N TYR A 439 -9.41 10.73 -4.56
CA TYR A 439 -9.79 9.59 -5.38
C TYR A 439 -9.76 9.95 -6.87
N ILE A 440 -9.44 8.96 -7.69
CA ILE A 440 -9.33 9.06 -9.14
C ILE A 440 -10.28 8.06 -9.79
N SER A 441 -11.12 8.55 -10.70
CA SER A 441 -11.96 7.70 -11.54
C SER A 441 -11.27 7.38 -12.86
N LEU A 442 -11.15 6.08 -13.14
CA LEU A 442 -10.54 5.52 -14.34
C LEU A 442 -11.65 4.88 -15.19
N TYR A 443 -11.88 5.39 -16.39
CA TYR A 443 -12.90 4.88 -17.30
C TYR A 443 -12.26 4.05 -18.40
N PHE A 444 -12.73 2.81 -18.56
CA PHE A 444 -12.22 1.87 -19.55
C PHE A 444 -13.31 1.45 -20.52
N ARG A 445 -12.87 1.06 -21.73
CA ARG A 445 -13.70 0.38 -22.72
C ARG A 445 -13.09 -0.97 -23.03
N LEU A 446 -13.81 -2.03 -22.66
CA LEU A 446 -13.46 -3.43 -22.83
C LEU A 446 -13.59 -3.87 -24.31
N PRO A 447 -13.10 -5.07 -24.68
CA PRO A 447 -13.31 -5.65 -26.02
C PRO A 447 -14.80 -5.85 -26.36
N GLU A 448 -15.14 -5.96 -27.64
CA GLU A 448 -16.54 -6.16 -28.09
C GLU A 448 -17.19 -7.40 -27.46
N ASP A 449 -16.42 -8.46 -27.31
CA ASP A 449 -16.74 -9.76 -26.72
C ASP A 449 -16.34 -9.84 -25.23
N PHE A 450 -16.50 -8.75 -24.48
CA PHE A 450 -16.06 -8.60 -23.07
C PHE A 450 -16.50 -9.72 -22.10
N THR A 451 -17.51 -10.51 -22.45
CA THR A 451 -17.96 -11.64 -21.63
C THR A 451 -17.06 -12.88 -21.74
N ASP A 452 -16.17 -12.97 -22.75
CA ASP A 452 -15.25 -14.10 -22.96
C ASP A 452 -13.82 -13.84 -22.45
N TYR A 453 -13.67 -12.90 -21.52
CA TYR A 453 -12.39 -12.60 -20.87
C TYR A 453 -12.48 -12.82 -19.36
N ASP A 454 -11.32 -13.09 -18.76
CA ASP A 454 -11.05 -12.83 -17.35
C ASP A 454 -10.21 -11.55 -17.25
N TYR A 455 -10.48 -10.73 -16.25
CA TYR A 455 -9.90 -9.39 -16.11
C TYR A 455 -8.96 -9.29 -14.91
N PHE A 456 -7.88 -8.53 -15.09
CA PHE A 456 -6.90 -8.23 -14.06
C PHE A 456 -6.55 -6.74 -14.07
N LEU A 457 -6.23 -6.18 -12.92
CA LEU A 457 -5.66 -4.85 -12.77
C LEU A 457 -4.15 -5.00 -12.83
N ALA A 458 -3.50 -4.32 -13.78
CA ALA A 458 -2.06 -4.08 -13.73
C ALA A 458 -1.83 -2.64 -13.27
N ALA A 459 -1.32 -2.47 -12.06
CA ALA A 459 -1.00 -1.17 -11.50
C ALA A 459 0.48 -1.08 -11.19
N LYS A 460 1.08 0.10 -11.43
CA LYS A 460 2.48 0.37 -11.06
C LYS A 460 2.63 1.75 -10.42
N GLY A 461 3.41 1.80 -9.36
CA GLY A 461 3.68 3.01 -8.60
C GLY A 461 4.38 2.71 -7.28
N TYR A 462 4.44 3.72 -6.43
CA TYR A 462 4.92 3.60 -5.06
C TYR A 462 4.13 4.55 -4.16
N TYR A 463 4.25 4.37 -2.85
CA TYR A 463 3.70 5.28 -1.86
C TYR A 463 4.75 5.66 -0.83
N LEU A 464 4.55 6.81 -0.19
CA LEU A 464 5.38 7.31 0.88
C LEU A 464 4.52 7.53 2.12
N GLU A 465 4.78 6.75 3.16
CA GLU A 465 4.12 6.86 4.46
C GLU A 465 4.40 8.20 5.13
N TRP A 466 3.35 8.81 5.71
CA TRP A 466 3.52 10.04 6.49
C TRP A 466 3.86 9.69 7.93
N ILE A 467 4.99 10.23 8.40
CA ILE A 467 5.36 10.15 9.81
C ILE A 467 4.42 11.00 10.66
N ARG A 468 3.92 10.37 11.74
CA ARG A 468 2.87 10.90 12.62
C ARG A 468 3.50 11.42 13.91
N SER A 469 2.88 12.41 14.54
CA SER A 469 3.43 13.06 15.74
C SER A 469 3.55 12.07 16.91
N GLU A 470 2.64 11.10 16.97
CA GLU A 470 2.60 10.03 17.95
C GLU A 470 3.78 9.06 17.76
N TRP A 471 4.15 8.79 16.50
CA TRP A 471 5.25 7.88 16.17
C TRP A 471 6.61 8.47 16.52
N ILE A 472 6.77 9.79 16.37
CA ILE A 472 8.00 10.50 16.73
C ILE A 472 8.32 10.33 18.23
N GLN A 473 7.30 10.17 19.09
CA GLN A 473 7.51 9.94 20.52
C GLN A 473 8.15 8.59 20.83
N GLU A 474 8.09 7.64 19.89
CA GLU A 474 8.67 6.31 20.00
C GLU A 474 10.08 6.21 19.37
N GLU A 475 10.64 7.31 18.87
CA GLU A 475 11.93 7.33 18.19
C GLU A 475 13.02 6.62 19.01
N ASN A 476 13.67 5.63 18.40
CA ASN A 476 14.64 4.79 19.06
C ASN A 476 15.67 4.22 18.06
N ALA A 477 16.76 4.96 17.87
CA ALA A 477 17.85 4.56 16.98
C ALA A 477 18.48 3.20 17.35
N ALA A 478 18.48 2.81 18.63
CA ALA A 478 19.01 1.51 19.04
C ALA A 478 18.13 0.35 18.54
N LYS A 479 16.81 0.53 18.50
CA LYS A 479 15.87 -0.44 17.91
C LYS A 479 15.99 -0.52 16.39
N VAL A 480 16.22 0.60 15.71
CA VAL A 480 16.54 0.59 14.26
C VAL A 480 17.84 -0.17 13.99
N MET A 481 18.88 0.07 14.78
CA MET A 481 20.14 -0.69 14.66
C MET A 481 19.97 -2.16 15.02
N GLN A 482 19.06 -2.51 15.95
CA GLN A 482 18.73 -3.89 16.27
C GLN A 482 18.05 -4.59 15.09
N LEU A 483 17.11 -3.95 14.40
CA LEU A 483 16.51 -4.47 13.18
C LEU A 483 17.58 -4.82 12.14
N ILE A 484 18.56 -3.93 11.94
CA ILE A 484 19.61 -4.14 10.92
C ILE A 484 20.60 -5.22 11.35
N MET A 485 21.07 -5.19 12.60
CA MET A 485 22.21 -6.00 13.04
C MET A 485 21.81 -7.32 13.72
N ARG A 486 20.60 -7.38 14.29
CA ARG A 486 20.06 -8.54 15.04
C ARG A 486 18.55 -8.70 14.81
N PRO A 487 18.11 -8.89 13.56
CA PRO A 487 16.69 -8.91 13.23
C PRO A 487 15.91 -9.99 14.00
N GLU A 488 16.48 -11.18 14.27
CA GLU A 488 15.82 -12.21 15.08
C GLU A 488 15.42 -11.69 16.48
N GLN A 489 16.31 -10.93 17.12
CA GLN A 489 16.01 -10.34 18.43
C GLN A 489 14.97 -9.22 18.31
N TYR A 490 14.95 -8.49 17.19
CA TYR A 490 13.94 -7.47 16.94
C TYR A 490 12.53 -8.07 16.88
N PHE A 491 12.34 -9.18 16.15
CA PHE A 491 11.05 -9.88 16.09
C PHE A 491 10.62 -10.43 17.46
N LYS A 492 11.56 -10.98 18.25
CA LYS A 492 11.31 -11.41 19.63
C LYS A 492 10.90 -10.27 20.55
N ASP A 493 11.55 -9.12 20.43
CA ASP A 493 11.25 -7.94 21.25
C ASP A 493 9.89 -7.32 20.89
N LEU A 494 9.44 -7.47 19.64
CA LEU A 494 8.14 -6.98 19.18
C LEU A 494 6.99 -7.96 19.44
N ALA A 495 7.25 -9.25 19.65
CA ALA A 495 6.21 -10.25 19.85
C ALA A 495 5.25 -9.91 21.00
N PRO A 496 5.72 -9.53 22.21
CA PRO A 496 4.80 -9.16 23.29
C PRO A 496 3.97 -7.90 22.99
N LEU A 497 4.54 -6.94 22.23
CA LEU A 497 3.85 -5.71 21.86
C LEU A 497 2.72 -5.99 20.85
N TYR A 498 3.00 -6.78 19.81
CA TYR A 498 1.98 -7.18 18.85
C TYR A 498 0.91 -8.05 19.53
N LYS A 499 1.32 -8.99 20.39
CA LYS A 499 0.40 -9.90 21.07
C LYS A 499 -0.62 -9.18 21.95
N ALA A 500 -0.25 -8.03 22.52
CA ALA A 500 -1.15 -7.21 23.32
C ALA A 500 -2.27 -6.56 22.51
N MET A 501 -2.17 -6.49 21.18
CA MET A 501 -3.15 -5.87 20.29
C MET A 501 -3.73 -6.78 19.21
N GLU A 502 -3.14 -7.95 18.98
CA GLU A 502 -3.48 -8.87 17.88
C GLU A 502 -4.98 -9.16 17.78
N ALA A 503 -5.64 -9.46 18.90
CA ALA A 503 -7.05 -9.85 18.92
C ALA A 503 -8.00 -8.76 18.42
N ASP A 504 -7.66 -7.49 18.69
CA ASP A 504 -8.52 -6.34 18.39
C ASP A 504 -8.06 -5.59 17.13
N MET A 505 -6.91 -5.95 16.55
CA MET A 505 -6.27 -5.17 15.48
C MET A 505 -7.13 -5.09 14.22
N GLU A 506 -7.74 -6.21 13.81
CA GLU A 506 -8.59 -6.24 12.62
C GLU A 506 -9.89 -5.46 12.78
N GLU A 507 -10.56 -5.63 13.91
CA GLU A 507 -11.78 -4.88 14.19
C GLU A 507 -11.47 -3.39 14.24
N THR A 508 -10.32 -3.04 14.83
CA THR A 508 -9.84 -1.67 14.88
C THR A 508 -9.63 -1.07 13.50
N PHE A 509 -8.92 -1.80 12.66
CA PHE A 509 -8.65 -1.42 11.28
C PHE A 509 -9.91 -1.25 10.44
N ARG A 510 -10.87 -2.18 10.56
CA ARG A 510 -12.12 -2.10 9.81
C ARG A 510 -12.94 -0.87 10.23
N ARG A 511 -12.95 -0.54 11.52
CA ARG A 511 -13.67 0.61 12.07
C ARG A 511 -13.01 1.96 11.79
N SER A 512 -11.71 1.98 11.53
CA SER A 512 -10.95 3.21 11.28
C SER A 512 -10.98 3.65 9.82
N LYS A 513 -11.35 2.78 8.88
CA LYS A 513 -11.48 3.13 7.47
C LYS A 513 -12.50 4.25 7.27
N TYR A 514 -12.13 5.20 6.42
CA TYR A 514 -12.92 6.39 6.08
C TYR A 514 -14.22 6.09 5.31
N ALA A 515 -14.41 4.86 4.85
CA ALA A 515 -15.62 4.40 4.19
C ALA A 515 -16.46 3.58 5.19
N ALA A 516 -17.43 4.24 5.84
CA ALA A 516 -18.62 3.53 6.27
C ALA A 516 -19.25 2.88 5.02
N GLN A 517 -19.52 1.58 5.08
CA GLN A 517 -20.31 0.86 4.07
C GLN A 517 -21.72 1.43 3.98
#